data_AF-A0A8S1XX93-F1
#
_entry.id   AF-A0A8S1XX93-F1
#
_cell.length_a   1.000
_cell.length_b   1.000
_cell.length_c   1.000
_cell.angle_alpha   90.00
_cell.angle_beta   90.00
_cell.angle_gamma   90.00
#
_symmetry.space_group_name_H-M   'P 1'
#
loop_
_entity.id
_entity.type
_entity.pdbx_description
1 polymer ?
#
loop_
_entity_poly.entity_id
_entity_poly.type
_entity_poly.pdbx_seq_one_letter_code
_entity_poly.pdbx_strand_id
1 'polypeptide(L)'
;MQFDKFNQLDYQILIIKYQMSDTKVPTFLVKLKSMLNDEVNGHIISWDEKGCKLIIHQIKLFKEIILPQYFKQPNYSSFQKQSEVIYLRQMNNYGFKNTRISANTTEFYNENWTSDYRQIDKIKRRRTEFVIDTDSSFLSQLMILKSSQNQLMENLQHVNYKQRILSQIIYELHLKSQKYSELFQQLLELQL
;
A
#
# COMPACT_ATOMS: atom_id res chain seq x y z
N MET A 1 28.03 -3.51 6.27
CA MET A 1 27.00 -2.57 5.79
C MET A 1 26.44 -3.12 4.50
N GLN A 2 25.22 -3.67 4.54
CA GLN A 2 24.51 -4.07 3.33
C GLN A 2 23.93 -2.80 2.72
N PHE A 3 24.47 -2.36 1.59
CA PHE A 3 23.76 -1.41 0.73
C PHE A 3 22.54 -2.15 0.20
N ASP A 4 21.35 -1.67 0.54
CA ASP A 4 20.11 -2.13 -0.08
C ASP A 4 20.29 -2.09 -1.60
N LYS A 5 20.14 -3.23 -2.26
CA LYS A 5 20.15 -3.30 -3.72
C LYS A 5 19.01 -2.43 -4.22
N PHE A 6 19.35 -1.26 -4.78
CA PHE A 6 18.40 -0.47 -5.55
C PHE A 6 17.72 -1.38 -6.57
N ASN A 7 16.39 -1.42 -6.56
CA ASN A 7 15.67 -2.25 -7.53
C ASN A 7 15.68 -1.56 -8.90
N GLN A 8 15.38 -2.30 -9.96
CA GLN A 8 15.40 -1.78 -11.34
C GLN A 8 14.48 -0.57 -11.54
N LEU A 9 13.38 -0.50 -10.78
CA LEU A 9 12.46 0.64 -10.76
C LEU A 9 13.10 1.89 -10.13
N ASP A 10 13.86 1.73 -9.05
CA ASP A 10 14.60 2.83 -8.41
C ASP A 10 15.66 3.40 -9.35
N TYR A 11 16.36 2.55 -10.11
CA TYR A 11 17.29 2.98 -11.16
C TYR A 11 16.59 3.75 -12.28
N GLN A 12 15.44 3.27 -12.76
CA GLN A 12 14.67 4.01 -13.76
C GLN A 12 14.20 5.37 -13.23
N ILE A 13 13.72 5.43 -11.97
CA ILE A 13 13.32 6.68 -11.33
C ILE A 13 14.52 7.63 -11.19
N LEU A 14 15.70 7.11 -10.84
CA LEU A 14 16.92 7.90 -10.71
C LEU A 14 17.36 8.49 -12.07
N ILE A 15 17.33 7.68 -13.14
CA ILE A 15 17.67 8.12 -14.50
C ILE A 15 16.69 9.20 -14.96
N ILE A 16 15.38 8.99 -14.79
CA ILE A 16 14.36 9.98 -15.18
C ILE A 16 14.53 11.27 -14.38
N LYS A 17 14.80 11.20 -13.07
CA LYS A 17 15.08 12.39 -12.24
C LYS A 17 16.33 13.13 -12.70
N TYR A 18 17.39 12.41 -13.05
CA TYR A 18 18.64 12.99 -13.54
C TYR A 18 18.46 13.69 -14.89
N GLN A 19 17.73 13.05 -15.81
CA GLN A 19 17.36 13.62 -17.11
C GLN A 19 16.41 14.83 -17.00
N MET A 20 15.68 14.94 -15.89
CA MET A 20 14.72 16.02 -15.60
C MET A 20 15.26 17.01 -14.55
N SER A 21 16.57 17.04 -14.31
CA SER A 21 17.23 17.64 -13.13
C SER A 21 16.93 19.12 -12.85
N ASP A 22 16.53 19.91 -13.85
CA ASP A 22 16.10 21.31 -13.66
C ASP A 22 14.61 21.47 -13.26
N THR A 23 13.83 20.38 -13.31
CA THR A 23 12.39 20.39 -13.03
C THR A 23 12.08 19.57 -11.77
N LYS A 24 11.46 20.21 -10.76
CA LYS A 24 10.96 19.54 -9.54
C LYS A 24 9.72 18.69 -9.85
N VAL A 25 9.87 17.65 -10.67
CA VAL A 25 8.77 16.76 -11.05
C VAL A 25 8.43 15.84 -9.87
N PRO A 26 7.15 15.76 -9.45
CA PRO A 26 6.75 14.87 -8.37
C PRO A 26 7.03 13.39 -8.66
N THR A 27 7.57 12.69 -7.66
CA THR A 27 7.89 11.24 -7.74
C THR A 27 6.69 10.38 -8.12
N PHE A 28 5.48 10.78 -7.71
CA PHE A 28 4.24 10.10 -8.09
C PHE A 28 4.04 10.05 -9.61
N LEU A 29 4.21 11.17 -10.31
CA LEU A 29 4.00 11.24 -11.76
C LEU A 29 5.06 10.46 -12.53
N VAL A 30 6.31 10.49 -12.04
CA VAL A 30 7.40 9.68 -12.62
C VAL A 30 7.09 8.18 -12.49
N LYS A 31 6.67 7.74 -11.30
CA LYS A 31 6.26 6.34 -11.07
C LYS A 31 5.08 5.94 -11.94
N LEU A 32 4.10 6.83 -12.10
CA LEU A 32 2.92 6.57 -12.92
C LEU A 32 3.28 6.37 -14.40
N LYS A 33 4.18 7.19 -14.94
CA LYS A 33 4.69 7.01 -16.31
C LYS A 33 5.53 5.74 -16.47
N SER A 34 6.42 5.46 -15.52
CA SER A 34 7.24 4.23 -15.54
C SER A 34 6.35 2.98 -15.53
N MET A 35 5.33 2.96 -14.68
CA MET A 35 4.33 1.88 -14.62
C MET A 35 3.59 1.66 -15.94
N LEU A 36 3.29 2.74 -16.67
CA LEU A 36 2.60 2.72 -17.95
C LEU A 36 3.50 2.36 -19.14
N ASN A 37 4.80 2.60 -19.02
CA ASN A 37 5.78 2.30 -20.07
C ASN A 37 6.41 0.91 -19.93
N ASP A 38 6.09 0.20 -18.84
CA ASP A 38 6.47 -1.19 -18.64
C ASP A 38 5.53 -2.11 -19.43
N GLU A 39 6.03 -2.69 -20.52
CA GLU A 39 5.27 -3.54 -21.44
C GLU A 39 4.60 -4.73 -20.75
N VAL A 40 5.21 -5.24 -19.67
CA VAL A 40 4.66 -6.34 -18.86
C VAL A 40 3.30 -5.97 -18.28
N ASN A 41 3.07 -4.68 -17.99
CA ASN A 41 1.84 -4.20 -17.38
C ASN A 41 0.73 -3.91 -18.40
N GLY A 42 1.02 -3.89 -19.71
CA GLY A 42 0.12 -3.40 -20.75
C GLY A 42 -1.28 -4.06 -20.76
N HIS A 43 -1.37 -5.33 -20.37
CA HIS A 43 -2.63 -6.07 -20.27
C HIS A 43 -3.50 -5.68 -19.06
N ILE A 44 -2.94 -4.97 -18.07
CA ILE A 44 -3.62 -4.50 -16.86
C ILE A 44 -3.81 -2.98 -16.91
N ILE A 45 -2.80 -2.25 -17.35
CA ILE A 45 -2.78 -0.79 -17.44
C ILE A 45 -1.96 -0.36 -18.66
N SER A 46 -2.50 0.56 -19.46
CA SER A 46 -1.84 1.05 -20.66
C SER A 46 -2.17 2.50 -20.94
N TRP A 47 -1.41 3.09 -21.87
CA TRP A 47 -1.83 4.30 -22.57
C TRP A 47 -3.04 4.01 -23.48
N ASP A 48 -3.81 5.04 -23.82
CA ASP A 48 -4.65 5.00 -25.01
C ASP A 48 -3.81 5.13 -26.29
N GLU A 49 -4.42 4.88 -27.45
CA GLU A 49 -3.73 4.93 -28.75
C GLU A 49 -3.03 6.27 -29.02
N LYS A 50 -3.57 7.36 -28.47
CA LYS A 50 -3.03 8.72 -28.62
C LYS A 50 -1.95 9.06 -27.59
N GLY A 51 -1.75 8.24 -26.57
CA GLY A 51 -0.81 8.51 -25.49
C GLY A 51 -1.22 9.67 -24.59
N CYS A 52 -2.51 10.02 -24.50
CA CYS A 52 -3.04 11.14 -23.71
C CYS A 52 -3.88 10.69 -22.52
N LYS A 53 -4.24 9.41 -22.44
CA LYS A 53 -5.04 8.84 -21.36
C LYS A 53 -4.34 7.63 -20.76
N LEU A 54 -4.58 7.41 -19.47
CA LEU A 54 -4.26 6.18 -18.76
C LEU A 54 -5.51 5.32 -18.70
N ILE A 55 -5.41 4.06 -19.11
CA ILE A 55 -6.54 3.10 -19.05
C ILE A 55 -6.15 1.94 -18.13
N ILE A 56 -6.99 1.67 -17.15
CA ILE A 56 -6.91 0.46 -16.32
C ILE A 56 -7.91 -0.54 -16.89
N HIS A 57 -7.42 -1.65 -17.44
CA HIS A 57 -8.23 -2.70 -18.07
C HIS A 57 -8.75 -3.74 -17.08
N GLN A 58 -7.96 -4.01 -16.03
CA GLN A 58 -8.24 -5.04 -15.04
C GLN A 58 -8.09 -4.50 -13.63
N ILE A 59 -9.13 -3.82 -13.13
CA ILE A 59 -9.13 -3.13 -11.83
C ILE A 59 -8.66 -4.03 -10.69
N LYS A 60 -9.08 -5.30 -10.65
CA LYS A 60 -8.67 -6.24 -9.59
C LYS A 60 -7.16 -6.51 -9.61
N LEU A 61 -6.61 -6.90 -10.75
CA LEU A 61 -5.18 -7.19 -10.89
C LEU A 61 -4.33 -5.94 -10.68
N PHE A 62 -4.81 -4.78 -11.13
CA PHE A 62 -4.16 -3.50 -10.88
C PHE A 62 -3.95 -3.23 -9.38
N LYS A 63 -4.98 -3.50 -8.57
CA LYS A 63 -4.94 -3.30 -7.10
C LYS A 63 -4.05 -4.30 -6.39
N GLU A 64 -4.12 -5.57 -6.78
CA GLU A 64 -3.45 -6.66 -6.06
C GLU A 64 -1.98 -6.82 -6.45
N ILE A 65 -1.63 -6.51 -7.71
CA ILE A 65 -0.32 -6.80 -8.30
C ILE A 65 0.46 -5.51 -8.59
N ILE A 66 -0.13 -4.58 -9.35
CA ILE A 66 0.61 -3.42 -9.86
C ILE A 66 0.83 -2.36 -8.77
N LEU A 67 -0.24 -1.93 -8.09
CA LEU A 67 -0.15 -0.87 -7.07
C LEU A 67 0.88 -1.18 -5.96
N PRO A 68 0.94 -2.41 -5.40
CA PRO A 68 1.93 -2.75 -4.39
C PRO A 68 3.37 -2.79 -4.89
N GLN A 69 3.62 -2.94 -6.19
CA GLN A 69 4.98 -2.92 -6.75
C GLN A 69 5.50 -1.47 -6.88
N TYR A 70 4.66 -0.56 -7.36
CA TYR A 70 5.09 0.81 -7.67
C TYR A 70 4.95 1.78 -6.48
N PHE A 71 3.96 1.58 -5.61
CA PHE A 71 3.62 2.52 -4.53
C PHE A 71 3.78 1.96 -3.12
N LYS A 72 4.49 0.82 -2.95
CA LYS A 72 4.84 0.29 -1.63
C LYS A 72 5.58 1.33 -0.79
N GLN A 73 5.12 1.58 0.43
CA GLN A 73 5.90 2.28 1.43
C GLN A 73 6.69 1.25 2.26
N PRO A 74 7.97 1.49 2.56
CA PRO A 74 8.84 0.48 3.17
C PRO A 74 8.49 0.11 4.63
N ASN A 75 7.69 0.90 5.37
CA ASN A 75 7.68 0.81 6.84
C ASN A 75 6.36 0.43 7.54
N TYR A 76 5.29 0.00 6.85
CA TYR A 76 4.11 -0.56 7.53
C TYR A 76 3.50 -1.71 6.71
N SER A 77 3.57 -2.94 7.23
CA SER A 77 3.11 -4.16 6.55
C SER A 77 1.59 -4.35 6.56
N SER A 78 0.80 -3.36 6.12
CA SER A 78 -0.67 -3.49 5.95
C SER A 78 -1.20 -2.89 4.64
N PHE A 79 -0.41 -3.05 3.57
CA PHE A 79 -0.33 -2.07 2.47
C PHE A 79 -0.94 -2.45 1.11
N GLN A 80 -1.96 -3.32 1.03
CA GLN A 80 -2.68 -3.51 -0.24
C GLN A 80 -3.87 -2.57 -0.42
N LYS A 81 -4.67 -2.33 0.63
CA LYS A 81 -5.83 -1.42 0.55
C LYS A 81 -5.45 0.06 0.64
N GLN A 82 -4.29 0.38 1.25
CA GLN A 82 -3.83 1.76 1.37
C GLN A 82 -3.25 2.33 0.06
N SER A 83 -2.56 1.51 -0.73
CA SER A 83 -1.96 1.94 -2.00
C SER A 83 -3.01 2.38 -3.03
N GLU A 84 -4.19 1.75 -3.06
CA GLU A 84 -5.29 2.16 -3.93
C GLU A 84 -5.83 3.54 -3.56
N VAL A 85 -6.16 3.75 -2.28
CA VAL A 85 -6.72 5.04 -1.83
C VAL A 85 -5.69 6.16 -2.01
N ILE A 86 -4.42 5.90 -1.72
CA ILE A 86 -3.33 6.86 -1.94
C ILE A 86 -3.18 7.15 -3.43
N TYR A 87 -3.22 6.14 -4.30
CA TYR A 87 -3.17 6.32 -5.75
C TYR A 87 -4.32 7.22 -6.23
N LEU A 88 -5.56 6.91 -5.88
CA LEU A 88 -6.73 7.70 -6.28
C LEU A 88 -6.66 9.14 -5.76
N ARG A 89 -6.22 9.34 -4.51
CA ARG A 89 -6.01 10.68 -3.97
C ARG A 89 -4.93 11.45 -4.72
N GLN A 90 -3.84 10.80 -5.07
CA GLN A 90 -2.76 11.43 -5.82
C GLN A 90 -3.24 11.78 -7.24
N MET A 91 -3.98 10.90 -7.91
CA MET A 91 -4.64 11.20 -9.18
C MET A 91 -5.52 12.46 -9.06
N ASN A 92 -6.36 12.55 -8.03
CA ASN A 92 -7.21 13.72 -7.80
C ASN A 92 -6.39 14.99 -7.50
N ASN A 93 -5.33 14.90 -6.69
CA ASN A 93 -4.45 16.02 -6.34
C ASN A 93 -3.71 16.58 -7.56
N TYR A 94 -3.41 15.75 -8.55
CA TYR A 94 -2.84 16.19 -9.83
C TYR A 94 -3.90 16.50 -10.88
N GLY A 95 -5.18 16.39 -10.52
CA GLY A 95 -6.27 16.85 -11.36
C GLY A 95 -6.73 15.90 -12.44
N PHE A 96 -6.38 14.62 -12.32
CA PHE A 96 -6.90 13.59 -13.19
C PHE A 96 -8.41 13.42 -12.96
N LYS A 97 -9.16 13.36 -14.06
CA LYS A 97 -10.57 13.00 -14.07
C LYS A 97 -10.67 11.53 -14.45
N ASN A 98 -11.56 10.78 -13.81
CA ASN A 98 -11.81 9.37 -14.15
C ASN A 98 -13.15 9.20 -14.85
N THR A 99 -13.18 8.37 -15.89
CA THR A 99 -14.41 7.92 -16.54
C THR A 99 -14.52 6.42 -16.44
N ARG A 100 -15.63 5.92 -15.89
CA ARG A 100 -15.89 4.48 -15.85
C ARG A 100 -16.37 4.03 -17.23
N ILE A 101 -15.61 3.14 -17.86
CA ILE A 101 -15.95 2.57 -19.17
C ILE A 101 -16.77 1.29 -18.97
N SER A 102 -16.37 0.45 -18.00
CA SER A 102 -17.04 -0.82 -17.72
C SER A 102 -16.98 -1.17 -16.22
N ALA A 103 -17.46 -2.36 -15.85
CA ALA A 103 -17.32 -2.87 -14.50
C ALA A 103 -15.86 -3.03 -14.05
N ASN A 104 -14.96 -3.34 -15.00
CA ASN A 104 -13.55 -3.64 -14.73
C ASN A 104 -12.57 -2.68 -15.41
N THR A 105 -13.08 -1.70 -16.17
CA THR A 105 -12.28 -0.76 -16.96
C THR A 105 -12.56 0.68 -16.55
N THR A 106 -11.51 1.46 -16.35
CA THR A 106 -11.60 2.90 -16.03
C THR A 106 -10.49 3.66 -16.75
N GLU A 107 -10.84 4.79 -17.37
CA GLU A 107 -9.86 5.72 -17.93
C GLU A 107 -9.61 6.89 -16.99
N PHE A 108 -8.40 7.44 -17.05
CA PHE A 108 -8.00 8.66 -16.37
C PHE A 108 -7.39 9.63 -17.38
N TYR A 109 -7.80 10.90 -17.27
CA TYR A 109 -7.39 11.96 -18.18
C TYR A 109 -6.97 13.22 -17.42
N ASN A 110 -5.94 13.88 -17.93
CA ASN A 110 -5.52 15.23 -17.55
C ASN A 110 -4.99 15.93 -18.81
N GLU A 111 -5.30 17.21 -18.98
CA GLU A 111 -4.94 17.99 -20.18
C GLU A 111 -3.43 18.03 -20.45
N ASN A 112 -2.62 18.04 -19.39
CA ASN A 112 -1.15 18.08 -19.48
C ASN A 112 -0.53 16.68 -19.39
N TRP A 113 -1.35 15.62 -19.38
CA TRP A 113 -0.88 14.24 -19.31
C TRP A 113 -0.72 13.65 -20.71
N THR A 114 0.52 13.32 -21.04
CA THR A 114 0.89 12.68 -22.31
C THR A 114 1.97 11.64 -22.07
N SER A 115 2.24 10.75 -23.03
CA SER A 115 3.35 9.80 -22.97
C SER A 115 4.71 10.51 -22.93
N ASP A 116 4.85 11.69 -23.54
CA ASP A 116 6.08 12.49 -23.56
C ASP A 116 6.43 13.06 -22.17
N TYR A 117 7.59 12.67 -21.63
CA TYR A 117 8.09 13.15 -20.35
C TYR A 117 8.34 14.66 -20.31
N ARG A 118 8.55 15.33 -21.46
CA ARG A 118 8.83 16.77 -21.52
C ARG A 118 7.69 17.66 -21.04
N GLN A 119 6.46 17.14 -20.95
CA GLN A 119 5.29 17.91 -20.52
C GLN A 119 4.86 17.62 -19.08
N ILE A 120 5.57 16.71 -18.39
CA ILE A 120 5.18 16.24 -17.05
C ILE A 120 5.27 17.35 -15.99
N ASP A 121 6.13 18.34 -16.22
CA ASP A 121 6.35 19.49 -15.35
C ASP A 121 5.16 20.46 -15.34
N LYS A 122 4.34 20.49 -16.40
CA LYS A 122 3.10 21.27 -16.50
C LYS A 122 2.01 20.75 -15.55
N ILE A 123 2.10 19.48 -15.14
CA ILE A 123 1.18 18.90 -14.17
C ILE A 123 1.59 19.33 -12.76
N LYS A 124 0.96 20.40 -12.28
CA LYS A 124 1.16 20.89 -10.92
C LYS A 124 0.16 20.24 -9.98
N ARG A 125 0.61 19.97 -8.74
CA ARG A 125 -0.27 19.57 -7.66
C ARG A 125 -1.26 20.71 -7.41
N ARG A 126 -2.57 20.44 -7.51
CA ARG A 126 -3.60 21.38 -7.13
C ARG A 126 -3.44 21.69 -5.63
N ARG A 127 -3.30 22.96 -5.28
CA ARG A 127 -3.46 23.38 -3.88
C ARG A 127 -4.91 23.10 -3.53
N THR A 128 -5.14 22.29 -2.50
CA THR A 128 -6.46 22.16 -1.90
C THR A 128 -6.82 23.51 -1.28
N GLU A 129 -7.37 24.43 -2.06
CA GLU A 129 -8.53 25.14 -1.53
C GLU A 129 -9.54 24.06 -1.19
N PHE A 130 -10.05 24.08 0.03
CA PHE A 130 -11.06 23.14 0.49
C PHE A 130 -12.34 23.37 -0.33
N VAL A 131 -12.36 22.95 -1.59
CA VAL A 131 -13.58 22.58 -2.27
C VAL A 131 -13.93 21.24 -1.65
N ILE A 132 -14.71 21.33 -0.59
CA ILE A 132 -15.29 20.18 0.07
C ILE A 132 -16.30 19.60 -0.94
N ASP A 133 -15.79 18.81 -1.88
CA ASP A 133 -16.61 17.77 -2.49
C ASP A 133 -16.75 16.70 -1.41
N THR A 134 -17.75 16.93 -0.53
CA THR A 134 -17.97 16.24 0.75
C THR A 134 -17.94 14.74 0.59
N ASP A 135 -18.35 14.21 -0.55
CA ASP A 135 -18.49 12.78 -0.73
C ASP A 135 -17.15 12.09 -0.98
N SER A 136 -16.32 12.56 -1.92
CA SER A 136 -15.13 11.78 -2.31
C SER A 136 -14.00 11.81 -1.27
N SER A 137 -13.76 12.98 -0.65
CA SER A 137 -12.70 13.13 0.36
C SER A 137 -13.07 12.47 1.69
N PHE A 138 -14.32 12.65 2.14
CA PHE A 138 -14.83 11.99 3.34
C PHE A 138 -14.92 10.48 3.15
N LEU A 139 -15.44 9.99 2.03
CA LEU A 139 -15.46 8.55 1.73
C LEU A 139 -14.05 7.98 1.73
N SER A 140 -13.06 8.70 1.20
CA SER A 140 -11.67 8.26 1.25
C SER A 140 -11.13 8.22 2.69
N GLN A 141 -11.42 9.21 3.52
CA GLN A 141 -11.02 9.22 4.94
C GLN A 141 -11.74 8.12 5.73
N LEU A 142 -13.02 7.91 5.48
CA LEU A 142 -13.86 6.88 6.08
C LEU A 142 -13.37 5.48 5.69
N MET A 143 -12.97 5.27 4.43
CA MET A 143 -12.40 4.01 3.96
C MET A 143 -11.05 3.72 4.62
N ILE A 144 -10.19 4.73 4.79
CA ILE A 144 -8.93 4.59 5.53
C ILE A 144 -9.22 4.23 6.99
N LEU A 145 -10.10 4.97 7.66
CA LEU A 145 -10.48 4.70 9.06
C LEU A 145 -11.06 3.30 9.23
N LYS A 146 -11.96 2.88 8.34
CA LYS A 146 -12.56 1.55 8.36
C LYS A 146 -11.52 0.45 8.11
N SER A 147 -10.57 0.68 7.21
CA SER A 147 -9.46 -0.26 6.99
C SER A 147 -8.55 -0.36 8.21
N SER A 148 -8.24 0.78 8.86
CA SER A 148 -7.45 0.83 10.09
C SER A 148 -8.17 0.15 11.25
N GLN A 149 -9.49 0.33 11.36
CA GLN A 149 -10.32 -0.30 12.38
C GLN A 149 -10.33 -1.83 12.22
N ASN A 150 -10.50 -2.33 10.99
CA ASN A 150 -10.46 -3.76 10.71
C ASN A 150 -9.08 -4.35 11.07
N GLN A 151 -7.99 -3.64 10.77
CA GLN A 151 -6.64 -4.06 11.14
C GLN A 151 -6.44 -4.12 12.66
N LEU A 152 -6.93 -3.12 13.40
CA LEU A 152 -6.89 -3.13 14.86
C LEU A 152 -7.66 -4.34 15.41
N MET A 153 -8.80 -4.68 14.80
CA MET A 153 -9.60 -5.84 15.18
C MET A 153 -8.82 -7.15 14.99
N GLU A 154 -8.17 -7.34 13.84
CA GLU A 154 -7.34 -8.51 13.55
C GLU A 154 -6.16 -8.62 14.53
N ASN A 155 -5.49 -7.50 14.80
CA ASN A 155 -4.40 -7.46 15.77
C ASN A 155 -4.88 -7.84 17.18
N LEU A 156 -6.04 -7.33 17.61
CA LEU A 156 -6.65 -7.67 18.90
C LEU A 156 -7.01 -9.16 18.97
N GLN A 157 -7.55 -9.74 17.90
CA GLN A 157 -7.82 -11.18 17.84
C GLN A 157 -6.55 -12.01 17.99
N HIS A 158 -5.47 -11.60 17.32
CA HIS A 158 -4.20 -12.30 17.40
C HIS A 158 -3.55 -12.18 18.79
N VAL A 159 -3.61 -10.99 19.42
CA VAL A 159 -3.16 -10.80 20.80
C VAL A 159 -3.98 -11.66 21.76
N ASN A 160 -5.31 -11.65 21.66
CA ASN A 160 -6.18 -12.51 22.47
C ASN A 160 -5.88 -13.99 22.29
N TYR A 161 -5.62 -14.43 21.06
CA TYR A 161 -5.22 -15.81 20.78
C TYR A 161 -3.91 -16.17 21.49
N LYS A 162 -2.87 -15.34 21.36
CA LYS A 162 -1.58 -15.53 22.03
C LYS A 162 -1.72 -15.55 23.54
N GLN A 163 -2.53 -14.65 24.08
CA GLN A 163 -2.80 -14.58 25.52
C GLN A 163 -3.49 -15.85 26.02
N ARG A 164 -4.43 -16.41 25.25
CA ARG A 164 -5.08 -17.68 25.60
C ARG A 164 -4.09 -18.85 25.66
N ILE A 165 -3.20 -18.95 24.67
CA ILE A 165 -2.16 -19.99 24.64
C ILE A 165 -1.20 -19.83 25.82
N LEU A 166 -0.74 -18.60 26.10
CA LEU A 166 0.14 -18.31 27.23
C LEU A 166 -0.50 -18.71 28.55
N SER A 167 -1.76 -18.34 28.78
CA SER A 167 -2.50 -18.72 29.99
C SER A 167 -2.58 -20.24 30.15
N GLN A 168 -2.78 -20.97 29.06
CA GLN A 168 -2.81 -22.43 29.09
C GLN A 168 -1.44 -23.03 29.45
N ILE A 169 -0.35 -22.49 28.89
CA ILE A 169 1.02 -22.92 29.23
C ILE A 169 1.34 -22.65 30.70
N ILE A 170 0.99 -21.45 31.19
CA ILE A 170 1.20 -21.07 32.59
C ILE A 170 0.46 -22.03 33.53
N TYR A 171 -0.78 -22.38 33.19
CA TYR A 171 -1.58 -23.34 33.96
C TYR A 171 -0.92 -24.73 34.03
N GLU A 172 -0.47 -25.25 32.89
CA GLU A 172 0.23 -26.55 32.81
C GLU A 172 1.54 -26.55 33.62
N LEU A 173 2.31 -25.47 33.54
CA LEU A 173 3.54 -25.30 34.34
C LEU A 173 3.24 -25.25 35.84
N HIS A 174 2.17 -24.58 36.23
CA HIS A 174 1.73 -24.52 37.63
C HIS A 174 1.39 -25.91 38.17
N LEU A 175 0.61 -26.70 37.43
CA LEU A 175 0.26 -28.07 37.81
C LEU A 175 1.50 -28.97 37.95
N LYS A 176 2.45 -28.88 37.00
CA LYS A 176 3.70 -29.64 37.09
C LYS A 176 4.53 -29.24 38.30
N SER A 177 4.66 -27.93 38.56
CA SER A 177 5.39 -27.42 39.72
C SER A 177 4.80 -27.92 41.03
N GLN A 178 3.46 -27.94 41.14
CA GLN A 178 2.78 -28.45 42.33
C GLN A 178 3.07 -29.93 42.54
N LYS A 179 2.99 -30.74 41.47
CA LYS A 179 3.31 -32.18 41.52
C LYS A 179 4.75 -32.45 41.95
N TYR A 180 5.72 -31.68 41.47
CA TYR A 180 7.12 -31.82 41.92
C TYR A 180 7.28 -31.47 43.40
N SER A 181 6.58 -30.44 43.88
CA SER A 181 6.61 -30.06 45.29
C SER A 181 6.04 -31.15 46.20
N GLU A 182 4.93 -31.78 45.80
CA GLU A 182 4.33 -32.91 46.54
C GLU A 182 5.28 -34.10 46.59
N LEU A 183 5.87 -34.45 45.45
CA LEU A 183 6.81 -35.59 45.36
C LEU A 183 8.08 -35.34 46.20
N PHE A 184 8.55 -34.09 46.25
CA PHE A 184 9.68 -33.70 47.10
C PHE A 184 9.35 -33.83 48.60
N GLN A 185 8.16 -33.40 49.02
CA GLN A 185 7.71 -33.56 50.42
C GLN A 185 7.63 -35.04 50.80
N GLN A 186 7.05 -35.88 49.93
CA GLN A 186 6.99 -37.33 50.15
C GLN A 186 8.37 -37.98 50.28
N LEU A 187 9.34 -37.57 49.46
CA LEU A 187 10.72 -38.05 49.59
C LEU A 187 11.37 -37.64 50.92
N LEU A 188 11.08 -36.43 51.40
CA LEU A 188 11.59 -35.93 52.67
C LEU A 188 11.03 -36.73 53.86
N GLU A 189 9.74 -37.08 53.81
CA GLU A 189 9.06 -37.88 54.83
C GLU A 189 9.56 -39.33 54.90
N LEU A 190 10.00 -39.91 53.78
CA LEU A 190 10.54 -41.28 53.72
C LEU A 190 12.00 -41.40 54.22
N GLN A 191 12.68 -40.28 54.46
CA GLN A 191 14.07 -40.24 54.97
C GLN A 191 14.17 -40.03 56.48
N LEU A 192 13.03 -39.94 57.19
CA LEU A 192 12.90 -39.87 58.65
C LEU A 192 12.35 -41.20 59.19
#